data_AF-A0A455UC09-F1
#
_entry.id   AF-A0A455UC09-F1
#
_cell.length_a   1.000
_cell.length_b   1.000
_cell.length_c   1.000
_cell.angle_alpha   90.00
_cell.angle_beta   90.00
_cell.angle_gamma   90.00
#
_symmetry.space_group_name_H-M   'P 1'
#
loop_
_entity.id
_entity.type
_entity.pdbx_description
1 polymer ?
#
loop_
_entity_poly.entity_id
_entity_poly.type
_entity_poly.pdbx_seq_one_letter_code
_entity_poly.pdbx_strand_id
1 'polypeptide(L)'
;MTLAAETLQDPQPFEAKYRLEVRGWPGATITHRLSNEGDHWLSDMRFSITVARGQEFSRFTLNDDDIEALYFSSRYSVLGMGDSYQLNESDIGSLDRQTALFALSRRAGNENCTESAPCEIEFVDQKGVTSTFNIMFMKERI
;
A
#
# COMPACT_ATOMS: atom_id res chain seq x y z
N MET A 1 8.54 34.69 -5.13
CA MET A 1 7.51 33.85 -5.76
C MET A 1 7.28 32.67 -4.84
N THR A 2 6.18 32.67 -4.11
CA THR A 2 5.83 31.60 -3.18
C THR A 2 5.03 30.58 -3.99
N LEU A 3 5.59 29.40 -4.22
CA LEU A 3 4.82 28.27 -4.78
C LEU A 3 3.71 27.95 -3.78
N ALA A 4 2.46 28.01 -4.24
CA ALA A 4 1.35 27.45 -3.46
C ALA A 4 1.66 25.96 -3.27
N ALA A 5 1.67 25.49 -2.04
CA ALA A 5 1.67 24.06 -1.77
C ALA A 5 0.38 23.51 -2.39
N GLU A 6 0.50 22.64 -3.39
CA GLU A 6 -0.64 21.90 -3.91
C GLU A 6 -1.16 21.04 -2.76
N THR A 7 -2.30 21.43 -2.20
CA THR A 7 -2.97 20.66 -1.15
C THR A 7 -3.38 19.31 -1.77
N LEU A 8 -2.80 18.23 -1.25
CA LEU A 8 -3.19 16.88 -1.65
C LEU A 8 -4.68 16.70 -1.42
N GLN A 9 -5.40 16.15 -2.41
CA GLN A 9 -6.84 15.93 -2.27
C GLN A 9 -7.13 14.97 -1.12
N ASP A 10 -8.22 15.23 -0.41
CA ASP A 10 -8.71 14.34 0.64
C ASP A 10 -9.00 12.95 0.05
N PRO A 11 -8.43 11.88 0.61
CA PRO A 11 -8.70 10.53 0.14
C PRO A 11 -10.18 10.20 0.23
N GLN A 12 -10.67 9.44 -0.74
CA GLN A 12 -12.04 8.94 -0.75
C GLN A 12 -12.03 7.42 -0.58
N PRO A 13 -12.97 6.84 0.19
CA PRO A 13 -13.15 5.41 0.24
C PRO A 13 -13.41 4.82 -1.14
N PHE A 14 -12.84 3.65 -1.42
CA PHE A 14 -13.05 2.97 -2.69
C PHE A 14 -12.96 1.45 -2.56
N GLU A 15 -13.46 0.77 -3.58
CA GLU A 15 -13.13 -0.62 -3.87
C GLU A 15 -12.58 -0.70 -5.30
N ALA A 16 -11.41 -1.30 -5.46
CA ALA A 16 -10.74 -1.48 -6.74
C ALA A 16 -10.40 -2.96 -6.96
N LYS A 17 -10.38 -3.38 -8.23
CA LYS A 17 -9.99 -4.72 -8.63
C LYS A 17 -8.80 -4.64 -9.58
N TYR A 18 -7.70 -5.26 -9.20
CA TYR A 18 -6.49 -5.35 -10.01
C TYR A 18 -6.32 -6.77 -10.53
N ARG A 19 -5.78 -6.89 -11.75
CA ARG A 19 -5.37 -8.18 -12.29
C ARG A 19 -3.86 -8.31 -12.18
N LEU A 20 -3.42 -9.28 -11.40
CA LEU A 20 -2.02 -9.63 -11.24
C LEU A 20 -1.67 -10.74 -12.22
N GLU A 21 -0.70 -10.48 -13.08
CA GLU A 21 -0.14 -11.45 -14.02
C GLU A 21 1.35 -11.63 -13.70
N VAL A 22 1.72 -12.86 -13.30
CA VAL A 22 3.11 -13.23 -12.99
C VAL A 22 3.46 -14.42 -13.87
N ARG A 23 4.60 -14.36 -14.57
CA ARG A 23 5.03 -15.45 -15.45
C ARG A 23 5.13 -16.77 -14.66
N GLY A 24 4.44 -17.80 -15.14
CA GLY A 24 4.43 -19.12 -14.51
C GLY A 24 3.43 -19.28 -13.37
N TRP A 25 2.63 -18.25 -13.07
CA TRP A 25 1.56 -18.30 -12.08
C TRP A 25 0.20 -18.04 -12.73
N PRO A 26 -0.88 -18.68 -12.25
CA PRO A 26 -2.22 -18.30 -12.66
C PRO A 26 -2.47 -16.83 -12.36
N GLY A 27 -3.03 -16.09 -13.32
CA GLY A 27 -3.47 -14.73 -13.07
C GLY A 27 -4.41 -14.67 -11.87
N ALA A 28 -4.24 -13.66 -11.03
CA ALA A 28 -5.02 -13.48 -9.81
C ALA A 28 -5.73 -12.13 -9.82
N THR A 29 -6.98 -12.10 -9.35
CA THR A 29 -7.66 -10.83 -9.09
C THR A 29 -7.41 -10.42 -7.65
N ILE A 30 -6.82 -9.24 -7.47
CA ILE A 30 -6.68 -8.58 -6.17
C ILE A 30 -7.88 -7.65 -6.01
N THR A 31 -8.61 -7.77 -4.91
CA THR A 31 -9.60 -6.79 -4.47
C THR A 31 -8.96 -5.93 -3.40
N HIS A 32 -8.96 -4.63 -3.59
CA HIS A 32 -8.46 -3.64 -2.64
C HIS A 32 -9.62 -2.76 -2.19
N ARG A 33 -9.81 -2.66 -0.89
CA ARG A 33 -10.77 -1.75 -0.27
C ARG A 33 -10.02 -0.77 0.61
N LEU A 34 -10.28 0.52 0.39
CA LEU A 34 -9.90 1.60 1.29
C LEU A 34 -11.19 2.13 1.95
N SER A 35 -11.23 2.18 3.27
CA SER A 35 -12.37 2.74 4.03
C SER A 35 -11.91 3.64 5.15
N ASN A 36 -12.73 4.63 5.49
CA ASN A 36 -12.54 5.49 6.65
C ASN A 36 -13.52 5.06 7.76
N GLU A 37 -13.01 4.92 8.99
CA GLU A 37 -13.77 4.59 10.20
C GLU A 37 -13.59 5.70 11.26
N GLY A 38 -13.92 6.93 10.88
CA GLY A 38 -13.76 8.11 11.74
C GLY A 38 -12.31 8.58 11.73
N ASP A 39 -11.59 8.32 12.82
CA ASP A 39 -10.21 8.78 13.02
C ASP A 39 -9.16 7.89 12.34
N HIS A 40 -9.59 6.79 11.71
CA HIS A 40 -8.71 5.79 11.13
C HIS A 40 -9.09 5.46 9.70
N TRP A 41 -8.07 5.16 8.90
CA TRP A 41 -8.20 4.56 7.58
C TRP A 41 -7.82 3.09 7.63
N LEU A 42 -8.58 2.27 6.90
CA LEU A 42 -8.35 0.85 6.73
C LEU A 42 -8.05 0.55 5.26
N SER A 43 -6.92 -0.11 5.00
CA SER A 43 -6.57 -0.65 3.68
C SER A 43 -6.56 -2.17 3.74
N ASP A 44 -7.43 -2.82 2.97
CA ASP A 44 -7.58 -4.27 2.91
C ASP A 44 -7.39 -4.77 1.48
N MET A 45 -6.32 -5.52 1.24
CA MET A 45 -5.99 -6.13 -0.05
C MET A 45 -6.09 -7.64 0.03
N ARG A 46 -6.92 -8.25 -0.81
CA ARG A 46 -7.18 -9.70 -0.81
C ARG A 46 -7.04 -10.27 -2.20
N PHE A 47 -6.51 -11.48 -2.30
CA PHE A 47 -6.62 -12.30 -3.50
C PHE A 47 -6.90 -13.75 -3.14
N SER A 48 -7.56 -14.46 -4.05
CA SER A 48 -7.80 -15.89 -3.92
C SER A 48 -7.86 -16.53 -5.31
N ILE A 49 -7.05 -17.56 -5.50
CA ILE A 49 -7.10 -18.49 -6.63
C ILE A 49 -7.24 -19.93 -6.08
N THR A 50 -7.38 -20.92 -6.95
CA THR A 50 -7.60 -22.33 -6.54
C THR A 50 -6.54 -22.84 -5.56
N VAL A 51 -5.28 -22.49 -5.79
CA VAL A 51 -4.13 -23.03 -5.04
C VAL A 51 -3.53 -22.06 -4.04
N ALA A 52 -3.91 -20.78 -4.05
CA ALA A 52 -3.29 -19.77 -3.21
C ALA A 52 -4.28 -18.68 -2.79
N ARG A 53 -4.10 -18.17 -1.57
CA ARG A 53 -4.87 -17.04 -1.04
C ARG A 53 -3.93 -16.13 -0.28
N GLY A 54 -4.22 -14.84 -0.29
CA GLY A 54 -3.52 -13.88 0.52
C GLY A 54 -4.41 -12.72 0.92
N GLN A 55 -4.09 -12.14 2.07
CA GLN A 55 -4.67 -10.91 2.54
C GLN A 55 -3.61 -10.08 3.25
N GLU A 56 -3.62 -8.79 2.96
CA GLU A 56 -2.98 -7.78 3.78
C GLU A 56 -4.01 -6.77 4.25
N PHE A 57 -3.81 -6.33 5.49
CA PHE A 57 -4.67 -5.37 6.14
C PHE A 57 -3.80 -4.40 6.92
N SER A 58 -4.06 -3.10 6.74
CA SER A 58 -3.44 -2.03 7.52
C SER A 58 -4.49 -1.10 8.09
N ARG A 59 -4.21 -0.55 9.27
CA ARG A 59 -4.91 0.56 9.91
C ARG A 59 -3.91 1.69 10.15
N PHE A 60 -4.27 2.90 9.75
CA PHE A 60 -3.41 4.08 9.90
C PHE A 60 -4.25 5.34 10.16
N THR A 61 -3.62 6.39 10.70
CA THR A 61 -4.22 7.73 10.77
C THR A 61 -3.75 8.60 9.61
N LEU A 62 -4.51 9.65 9.31
CA LEU A 62 -4.12 10.68 8.36
C LEU A 62 -4.46 12.04 8.96
N ASN A 63 -3.44 12.84 9.24
CA ASN A 63 -3.56 14.21 9.73
C ASN A 63 -2.87 15.14 8.73
N ASP A 64 -3.65 15.84 7.91
CA ASP A 64 -3.16 16.59 6.74
C ASP A 64 -2.32 15.71 5.81
N ASP A 65 -1.00 15.79 5.91
CA ASP A 65 -0.05 14.99 5.15
C ASP A 65 0.74 13.98 5.98
N ASP A 66 0.55 13.99 7.29
CA ASP A 66 1.17 13.03 8.20
C ASP A 66 0.37 11.74 8.23
N ILE A 67 1.06 10.62 8.04
CA ILE A 67 0.46 9.28 7.95
C ILE A 67 1.18 8.40 8.96
N GLU A 68 0.43 7.88 9.92
CA GLU A 68 0.96 7.03 10.97
C GLU A 68 0.33 5.64 10.88
N ALA A 69 1.18 4.62 10.69
CA ALA A 69 0.75 3.23 10.63
C ALA A 69 0.58 2.66 12.06
N LEU A 70 -0.62 2.18 12.37
CA LEU A 70 -0.98 1.73 13.73
C LEU A 70 -1.03 0.21 13.86
N TYR A 71 -1.30 -0.49 12.76
CA TYR A 71 -1.42 -1.93 12.75
C TYR A 71 -1.29 -2.47 11.33
N PHE A 72 -0.56 -3.58 11.20
CA PHE A 72 -0.46 -4.33 9.98
C PHE A 72 -0.67 -5.82 10.24
N SER A 73 -1.35 -6.50 9.31
CA SER A 73 -1.36 -7.96 9.28
C SER A 73 -1.29 -8.47 7.86
N SER A 74 -0.54 -9.55 7.68
CA SER A 74 -0.41 -10.26 6.41
C SER A 74 -0.61 -11.74 6.64
N ARG A 75 -1.36 -12.38 5.77
CA ARG A 75 -1.57 -13.82 5.80
C ARG A 75 -1.62 -14.36 4.39
N TYR A 76 -0.91 -15.45 4.15
CA TYR A 76 -0.94 -16.15 2.87
C TYR A 76 -1.04 -17.65 3.09
N SER A 77 -1.56 -18.35 2.09
CA SER A 77 -1.54 -19.80 2.04
C SER A 77 -1.41 -20.29 0.61
N VAL A 78 -0.65 -21.36 0.40
CA VAL A 78 -0.47 -22.07 -0.86
C VAL A 78 -0.69 -23.56 -0.60
N LEU A 79 -1.60 -24.19 -1.32
CA LEU A 79 -2.00 -25.60 -1.14
C LEU A 79 -2.34 -25.95 0.32
N GLY A 80 -2.88 -24.98 1.06
CA GLY A 80 -3.27 -25.13 2.47
C GLY A 80 -2.15 -24.91 3.49
N MET A 81 -0.91 -24.67 3.05
CA MET A 81 0.23 -24.33 3.92
C MET A 81 0.51 -22.84 3.85
N GLY A 82 0.74 -22.18 4.99
CA GLY A 82 0.87 -20.73 5.01
C GLY A 82 1.28 -20.18 6.36
N ASP A 83 1.57 -18.88 6.37
CA ASP A 83 1.98 -18.13 7.56
C ASP A 83 1.09 -16.92 7.75
N SER A 84 1.07 -16.41 8.99
CA SER A 84 0.44 -15.15 9.36
C SER A 84 1.42 -14.30 10.15
N TYR A 85 1.41 -13.01 9.88
CA TYR A 85 2.26 -12.00 10.48
C TYR A 85 1.40 -10.84 10.98
N GLN A 86 1.82 -10.24 12.09
CA GLN A 86 1.18 -9.08 12.68
C GLN A 86 2.26 -8.14 13.21
N LEU A 87 2.06 -6.85 12.98
CA LEU A 87 2.86 -5.76 13.54
C LEU A 87 1.91 -4.79 14.22
N ASN A 88 2.21 -4.43 15.46
CA ASN A 88 1.53 -3.32 16.14
C ASN A 88 2.31 -2.03 15.91
N GLU A 89 1.73 -0.90 16.31
CA GLU A 89 2.35 0.42 16.25
C GLU A 89 3.79 0.45 16.75
N SER A 90 4.09 -0.20 17.89
CA SER A 90 5.46 -0.27 18.44
C SER A 90 6.46 -1.04 17.57
N ASP A 91 5.96 -1.92 16.70
CA ASP A 91 6.76 -2.73 15.78
C ASP A 91 6.93 -2.04 14.41
N ILE A 92 6.21 -0.94 14.17
CA ILE A 92 6.21 -0.17 12.93
C ILE A 92 6.99 1.12 13.15
N GLY A 93 8.30 1.08 12.91
CA GLY A 93 9.17 2.25 13.06
C GLY A 93 9.02 3.33 11.98
N SER A 94 8.20 3.08 10.95
CA SER A 94 7.92 4.03 9.87
C SER A 94 6.51 3.80 9.32
N LEU A 95 6.39 3.28 8.09
CA LEU A 95 5.12 2.88 7.48
C LEU A 95 5.09 1.35 7.36
N ASP A 96 3.92 0.74 7.43
CA ASP A 96 3.77 -0.61 6.91
C ASP A 96 3.60 -0.61 5.38
N ARG A 97 3.68 -1.78 4.76
CA ARG A 97 3.63 -1.94 3.30
C ARG A 97 2.37 -1.35 2.65
N GLN A 98 1.20 -1.51 3.27
CA GLN A 98 -0.07 -1.00 2.73
C GLN A 98 -0.18 0.51 2.94
N THR A 99 0.24 1.01 4.11
CA THR A 99 0.30 2.46 4.37
C THR A 99 1.27 3.16 3.43
N ALA A 100 2.41 2.53 3.10
CA ALA A 100 3.36 3.07 2.13
C ALA A 100 2.76 3.15 0.72
N LEU A 101 2.00 2.13 0.28
CA LEU A 101 1.27 2.18 -0.99
C LEU A 101 0.21 3.30 -1.00
N PHE A 102 -0.49 3.50 0.11
CA PHE A 102 -1.41 4.62 0.26
C PHE A 102 -0.69 5.97 0.18
N ALA A 103 0.41 6.15 0.92
CA ALA A 103 1.22 7.36 0.88
C ALA A 103 1.74 7.67 -0.54
N LEU A 104 2.23 6.65 -1.25
CA LEU A 104 2.62 6.76 -2.66
C LEU A 104 1.46 7.18 -3.56
N SER A 105 0.27 6.65 -3.34
CA SER A 105 -0.91 7.00 -4.15
C SER A 105 -1.30 8.47 -4.00
N ARG A 106 -1.09 9.08 -2.83
CA ARG A 106 -1.32 10.53 -2.62
C ARG A 106 -0.30 11.39 -3.37
N ARG A 107 0.94 10.89 -3.50
CA ARG A 107 2.03 11.57 -4.24
C ARG A 107 1.88 11.40 -5.76
N ALA A 108 1.21 10.33 -6.20
CA ALA A 108 0.98 10.00 -7.60
C ALA A 108 0.13 11.10 -8.28
N GLY A 109 0.79 12.00 -9.01
CA GLY A 109 0.17 13.15 -9.67
C GLY A 109 0.93 14.46 -9.42
N ASN A 110 1.55 14.58 -8.24
CA ASN A 110 2.30 15.78 -7.82
C ASN A 110 3.82 15.57 -7.97
N GLU A 111 4.29 14.32 -7.95
CA GLU A 111 5.69 13.98 -8.16
C GLU A 111 5.99 13.50 -9.59
N ASN A 112 7.19 13.81 -10.08
CA ASN A 112 7.67 13.43 -11.42
C ASN A 112 8.80 12.38 -11.33
N CYS A 113 8.52 11.26 -10.67
CA CYS A 113 9.46 10.15 -10.54
C CYS A 113 9.68 9.48 -11.91
N THR A 114 10.95 9.35 -12.33
CA THR A 114 11.32 8.71 -13.61
C THR A 114 12.14 7.44 -13.36
N GLU A 115 12.42 6.67 -14.42
CA GLU A 115 13.30 5.50 -14.33
C GLU A 115 14.70 5.87 -13.83
N SER A 116 15.24 7.02 -14.28
CA SER A 116 16.56 7.49 -13.87
C SER A 116 16.59 8.20 -12.51
N ALA A 117 15.42 8.53 -11.95
CA ALA A 117 15.24 9.18 -10.66
C ALA A 117 13.93 8.70 -10.02
N PRO A 118 13.89 7.45 -9.52
CA PRO A 118 12.70 6.90 -8.90
C PRO A 118 12.40 7.60 -7.58
N CYS A 119 11.13 7.61 -7.19
CA CYS A 119 10.76 8.02 -5.85
C CYS A 119 10.93 6.84 -4.90
N GLU A 120 11.60 7.12 -3.80
CA GLU A 120 11.84 6.15 -2.74
C GLU A 120 10.82 6.36 -1.63
N ILE A 121 10.32 5.25 -1.09
CA ILE A 121 9.58 5.25 0.16
C ILE A 121 10.03 4.07 1.00
N GLU A 122 10.41 4.36 2.24
CA GLU A 122 10.76 3.35 3.23
C GLU A 122 9.52 2.87 3.96
N PHE A 123 9.51 1.57 4.26
CA PHE A 123 8.46 0.91 5.02
C PHE A 123 9.06 -0.32 5.74
N VAL A 124 8.35 -0.88 6.70
CA VAL A 124 8.69 -2.18 7.29
C VAL A 124 7.93 -3.30 6.58
N ASP A 125 8.63 -4.37 6.22
CA ASP A 125 8.01 -5.57 5.66
C ASP A 125 7.16 -6.32 6.69
N GLN A 126 6.53 -7.42 6.30
CA GLN A 126 5.67 -8.20 7.22
C GLN A 126 6.41 -8.79 8.44
N LYS A 127 7.75 -8.74 8.48
CA LYS A 127 8.59 -9.18 9.60
C LYS A 127 9.14 -8.01 10.42
N GLY A 128 8.74 -6.78 10.11
CA GLY A 128 9.25 -5.57 10.77
C GLY A 128 10.61 -5.12 10.24
N VAL A 129 11.08 -5.67 9.11
CA VAL A 129 12.39 -5.32 8.54
C VAL A 129 12.24 -4.16 7.57
N THR A 130 13.05 -3.11 7.75
CA THR A 130 13.07 -1.97 6.83
C THR A 130 13.32 -2.41 5.39
N SER A 131 12.48 -1.91 4.50
CA SER A 131 12.44 -2.16 3.08
C SER A 131 12.11 -0.87 2.33
N THR A 132 12.37 -0.84 1.03
CA THR A 132 12.18 0.36 0.21
C THR A 132 11.43 0.01 -1.07
N PHE A 133 10.39 0.78 -1.39
CA PHE A 133 9.84 0.79 -2.75
C PHE A 133 10.58 1.83 -3.59
N ASN A 134 10.94 1.43 -4.82
CA ASN A 134 11.44 2.33 -5.85
C ASN A 134 10.35 2.43 -6.93
N ILE A 135 9.67 3.58 -7.01
CA ILE A 135 8.51 3.76 -7.89
C ILE A 135 8.80 4.82 -8.95
N MET A 136 8.42 4.49 -10.18
CA MET A 136 8.30 5.42 -11.29
C MET A 136 6.81 5.60 -11.62
N PHE A 137 6.38 6.84 -11.80
CA PHE A 137 5.04 7.11 -12.31
C PHE A 137 5.08 7.19 -13.83
N MET A 138 4.52 6.18 -14.49
CA MET A 138 4.33 6.24 -15.94
C MET A 138 3.24 7.26 -16.25
N LYS A 139 3.62 8.46 -16.67
CA LYS A 139 2.68 9.40 -17.30
C LYS A 139 2.40 8.89 -18.72
N GLU A 140 1.19 8.42 -18.97
CA GLU A 140 0.71 8.19 -20.33
C GLU A 140 0.82 9.53 -21.09
N ARG A 141 1.50 9.52 -22.24
CA ARG A 141 1.40 10.63 -23.18
C ARG A 141 0.00 10.60 -23.75
N ILE A 142 -0.86 11.49 -23.28
CA ILE A 142 -2.09 11.88 -23.99
C ILE A 142 -1.70 12.87 -25.08
#